data_AF-A0A8S9WMZ5-F1
#
_entry.id   AF-A0A8S9WMZ5-F1
#
_cell.length_a   1.000
_cell.length_b   1.000
_cell.length_c   1.000
_cell.angle_alpha   90.00
_cell.angle_beta   90.00
_cell.angle_gamma   90.00
#
_symmetry.space_group_name_H-M   'P 1'
#
loop_
_entity.id
_entity.type
_entity.pdbx_description
1 polymer ?
#
loop_
_entity_poly.entity_id
_entity_poly.type
_entity_poly.pdbx_seq_one_letter_code
_entity_poly.pdbx_strand_id
1 'polypeptide(L)'
;MFKALLKMMAENFSVVFVLVAIIYATVNVLVYDIKAVEAFLASFLFWCVGCQGIGACVLHWYRPTADKIAEGIGWAPGSPFQKEVAAAAGGFGILGILSSWIGGDFWTATAIGASFMYFLMGIGHVLDIVKTKNTYIYNAGSVLYTDLLVPVVLIALLILWKMGY
;
A
#
# COMPACT_ATOMS: atom_id res chain seq x y z
N MET A 1 -22.10 12.59 11.22
CA MET A 1 -20.76 13.08 10.81
C MET A 1 -19.68 12.03 11.04
N PHE A 2 -19.38 11.61 12.28
CA PHE A 2 -18.29 10.66 12.59
C PHE A 2 -18.35 9.31 11.84
N LYS A 3 -19.52 8.64 11.82
CA LYS A 3 -19.68 7.36 11.09
C LYS A 3 -19.43 7.49 9.58
N ALA A 4 -19.78 8.63 8.98
CA ALA A 4 -19.55 8.88 7.56
C ALA A 4 -18.04 9.04 7.26
N LEU A 5 -17.32 9.73 8.16
CA LEU A 5 -15.86 9.85 8.07
C LEU A 5 -15.17 8.49 8.15
N LEU A 6 -15.55 7.65 9.13
CA LEU A 6 -14.99 6.30 9.26
C LEU A 6 -15.25 5.43 8.03
N LYS A 7 -16.46 5.51 7.46
CA LYS A 7 -16.80 4.82 6.23
C LYS A 7 -15.92 5.28 5.07
N MET A 8 -15.79 6.59 4.88
CA MET A 8 -14.94 7.18 3.83
C MET A 8 -13.48 6.75 3.99
N MET A 9 -12.95 6.73 5.21
CA MET A 9 -11.59 6.25 5.47
C MET A 9 -11.41 4.77 5.16
N ALA A 10 -12.39 3.92 5.49
CA ALA A 10 -12.36 2.49 5.20
C ALA A 10 -12.47 2.19 3.69
N GLU A 11 -13.27 2.97 2.96
CA GLU A 11 -13.39 2.88 1.51
C GLU A 11 -12.13 3.37 0.79
N ASN A 12 -11.38 4.28 1.42
CA ASN A 12 -10.14 4.85 0.89
C ASN A 12 -8.91 4.44 1.73
N PHE A 13 -8.93 3.20 2.24
CA PHE A 13 -7.93 2.71 3.20
C PHE A 13 -6.49 2.94 2.74
N SER A 14 -6.19 2.68 1.47
CA SER A 14 -4.84 2.87 0.92
C SER A 14 -4.40 4.34 0.87
N VAL A 15 -5.32 5.26 0.56
CA VAL A 15 -5.03 6.71 0.52
C VAL A 15 -4.74 7.25 1.91
N VAL A 16 -5.37 6.70 2.96
CA VAL A 16 -5.07 7.08 4.36
C VAL A 16 -3.59 6.86 4.66
N PHE A 17 -2.99 5.75 4.25
CA PHE A 17 -1.55 5.50 4.47
C PHE A 17 -0.66 6.45 3.66
N VAL A 18 -1.04 6.79 2.43
CA VAL A 18 -0.32 7.80 1.63
C VAL A 18 -0.33 9.15 2.33
N LEU A 19 -1.48 9.59 2.84
CA LEU A 19 -1.58 10.86 3.58
C LEU A 19 -0.75 10.83 4.86
N VAL A 20 -0.81 9.73 5.62
CA VAL A 20 0.01 9.56 6.83
C VAL A 20 1.49 9.56 6.49
N ALA A 21 1.91 8.90 5.40
CA ALA A 21 3.29 8.88 4.94
C ALA A 21 3.81 10.29 4.59
N ILE A 22 3.01 11.07 3.87
CA ILE A 22 3.35 12.46 3.50
C ILE A 22 3.46 13.33 4.75
N ILE A 23 2.50 13.24 5.67
CA ILE A 23 2.51 14.02 6.91
C ILE A 23 3.73 13.64 7.75
N TYR A 24 3.98 12.34 7.94
CA TYR A 24 5.10 11.83 8.72
C TYR A 24 6.46 12.25 8.11
N ALA A 25 6.61 12.12 6.79
CA ALA A 25 7.80 12.59 6.08
C ALA A 25 8.01 14.10 6.26
N THR A 26 6.94 14.89 6.11
CA THR A 26 6.99 16.35 6.27
C THR A 26 7.42 16.73 7.69
N VAL A 27 6.91 16.05 8.72
CA VAL A 27 7.35 16.25 10.10
C VAL A 27 8.84 15.90 10.26
N ASN A 28 9.31 14.79 9.68
CA ASN A 28 10.73 14.43 9.73
C ASN A 28 11.64 15.47 9.07
N VAL A 29 11.20 16.07 7.97
CA VAL A 29 11.94 17.16 7.32
C VAL A 29 11.94 18.41 8.19
N LEU A 30 10.77 18.86 8.65
CA LEU A 30 10.64 20.18 9.28
C LEU A 30 11.10 20.21 10.75
N VAL A 31 10.99 19.09 11.47
CA VAL A 31 11.24 19.02 12.92
C VAL A 31 12.57 18.34 13.23
N TYR A 32 12.94 17.32 12.45
CA TYR A 32 14.12 16.50 12.72
C TYR A 32 15.24 16.69 11.68
N ASP A 33 15.08 17.64 10.74
CA ASP A 33 16.06 18.01 9.71
C ASP A 33 16.56 16.83 8.87
N ILE A 34 15.70 15.82 8.68
CA ILE A 34 15.99 14.69 7.79
C ILE A 34 15.88 15.18 6.34
N LYS A 35 16.84 14.78 5.50
CA LYS A 35 16.81 15.10 4.06
C LYS A 35 15.47 14.67 3.45
N ALA A 36 14.88 15.54 2.63
CA ALA A 36 13.53 15.34 2.10
C ALA A 36 13.37 13.99 1.39
N VAL A 37 14.27 13.63 0.47
CA VAL A 37 14.15 12.38 -0.27
C VAL A 37 14.22 11.17 0.66
N GLU A 38 15.16 11.16 1.61
CA GLU A 38 15.29 10.10 2.61
C GLU A 38 14.05 10.00 3.52
N ALA A 39 13.57 11.12 4.04
CA ALA A 39 12.37 11.18 4.87
C ALA A 39 11.14 10.63 4.15
N PHE A 40 10.93 11.02 2.89
CA PHE A 40 9.80 10.56 2.09
C PHE A 40 9.95 9.08 1.70
N LEU A 41 11.12 8.63 1.28
CA LEU A 41 11.36 7.22 0.94
C LEU A 41 11.12 6.31 2.15
N ALA A 42 11.72 6.64 3.30
CA ALA A 42 11.54 5.90 4.55
C ALA A 42 10.08 5.84 4.97
N SER A 43 9.37 6.98 4.87
CA SER A 43 7.97 7.07 5.26
C SER A 43 7.04 6.27 4.34
N PHE A 44 7.28 6.27 3.03
CA PHE A 44 6.50 5.46 2.08
C PHE A 44 6.78 3.96 2.27
N LEU A 45 8.03 3.56 2.51
CA LEU A 45 8.35 2.17 2.84
C LEU A 45 7.64 1.74 4.14
N PHE A 46 7.67 2.56 5.18
CA PHE A 46 7.07 2.20 6.45
C PHE A 46 5.53 2.20 6.40
N TRP A 47 4.92 3.28 5.93
CA TRP A 47 3.46 3.45 6.01
C TRP A 47 2.73 2.78 4.85
N CYS A 48 3.17 3.04 3.61
CA CYS A 48 2.47 2.56 2.41
C CYS A 48 2.80 1.10 2.09
N VAL A 49 4.03 0.64 2.35
CA VAL A 49 4.37 -0.79 2.20
C VAL A 49 4.12 -1.53 3.51
N GLY A 50 4.71 -1.04 4.61
CA GLY A 50 4.70 -1.72 5.90
C GLY A 50 3.33 -1.80 6.55
N CYS A 51 2.86 -0.69 7.12
CA CYS A 51 1.61 -0.66 7.89
C CYS A 51 0.40 -1.04 7.04
N GLN A 52 0.30 -0.54 5.81
CA GLN A 52 -0.78 -0.92 4.89
C GLN A 52 -0.72 -2.43 4.58
N GLY A 53 0.46 -3.00 4.32
CA GLY A 53 0.63 -4.42 4.02
C GLY A 53 0.23 -5.32 5.19
N ILE A 54 0.65 -4.98 6.41
CA ILE A 54 0.23 -5.69 7.62
C ILE A 54 -1.28 -5.56 7.84
N GLY A 55 -1.83 -4.36 7.66
CA GLY A 55 -3.27 -4.14 7.75
C GLY A 55 -4.04 -5.01 6.75
N ALA A 56 -3.63 -4.98 5.47
CA ALA A 56 -4.22 -5.81 4.42
C ALA A 56 -4.11 -7.30 4.74
N CYS A 57 -2.95 -7.78 5.24
CA CYS A 57 -2.78 -9.16 5.69
C CYS A 57 -3.87 -9.56 6.70
N VAL A 58 -4.06 -8.76 7.76
CA VAL A 58 -5.08 -9.03 8.78
C VAL A 58 -6.49 -9.01 8.18
N LEU A 59 -6.80 -8.01 7.35
CA LEU A 59 -8.13 -7.85 6.76
C LEU A 59 -8.50 -8.97 5.77
N HIS A 60 -7.54 -9.48 5.01
CA HIS A 60 -7.72 -10.58 4.06
C HIS A 60 -7.63 -11.97 4.69
N TRP A 61 -7.03 -12.10 5.89
CA TRP A 61 -6.86 -13.40 6.55
C TRP A 61 -8.07 -13.82 7.40
N TYR A 62 -8.63 -12.89 8.19
CA TYR A 62 -9.63 -13.22 9.20
C TYR A 62 -11.07 -12.98 8.72
N ARG A 63 -11.94 -13.97 8.90
CA ARG A 63 -13.39 -13.81 8.76
C ARG A 63 -13.98 -13.13 10.01
N PRO A 64 -15.04 -12.30 9.88
CA PRO A 64 -15.84 -12.04 8.69
C PRO A 64 -15.27 -10.97 7.75
N THR A 65 -14.12 -10.36 8.09
CA THR A 65 -13.58 -9.22 7.35
C THR A 65 -13.12 -9.61 5.95
N ALA A 66 -12.43 -10.74 5.80
CA ALA A 66 -11.98 -11.25 4.50
C ALA A 66 -13.13 -11.42 3.49
N ASP A 67 -14.29 -11.88 3.96
CA ASP A 67 -15.47 -12.05 3.11
C ASP A 67 -16.03 -10.71 2.65
N LYS A 68 -16.08 -9.71 3.55
CA LYS A 68 -16.50 -8.33 3.20
C LYS A 68 -15.53 -7.66 2.23
N ILE A 69 -14.23 -7.90 2.38
CA ILE A 69 -13.23 -7.38 1.45
C ILE A 69 -13.40 -8.05 0.07
N ALA A 70 -13.56 -9.37 0.01
CA ALA A 70 -13.83 -10.08 -1.24
C ALA A 70 -15.08 -9.52 -1.94
N GLU A 71 -16.19 -9.36 -1.21
CA GLU A 71 -17.43 -8.77 -1.72
C GLU A 71 -17.21 -7.33 -2.24
N GLY A 72 -16.45 -6.51 -1.51
CA GLY A 72 -16.12 -5.15 -1.92
C GLY A 72 -15.16 -5.06 -3.10
N ILE A 73 -14.43 -6.14 -3.44
CA ILE A 73 -13.66 -6.29 -4.69
C ILE A 73 -14.56 -6.80 -5.83
N GLY A 74 -15.73 -7.35 -5.53
CA GLY A 74 -16.60 -8.04 -6.49
C GLY A 74 -16.26 -9.52 -6.67
N TRP A 75 -15.54 -10.12 -5.72
CA TRP A 75 -15.26 -11.55 -5.66
C TRP A 75 -16.21 -12.30 -4.74
N ALA A 76 -16.33 -13.61 -4.96
CA ALA A 76 -17.11 -14.47 -4.08
C ALA A 76 -16.49 -14.54 -2.67
N PRO A 77 -17.29 -14.40 -1.60
CA PRO A 77 -16.82 -14.55 -0.23
C PRO A 77 -16.30 -15.97 0.01
N GLY A 78 -15.40 -16.11 0.97
CA GLY A 78 -14.81 -17.38 1.35
C GLY A 78 -13.78 -17.96 0.36
N SER A 79 -13.45 -17.24 -0.71
CA SER A 79 -12.40 -17.64 -1.66
C SER A 79 -11.05 -17.86 -0.96
N PRO A 80 -10.34 -18.99 -1.19
CA PRO A 80 -9.03 -19.24 -0.62
C PRO A 80 -7.98 -18.22 -1.08
N PHE A 81 -8.20 -17.57 -2.23
CA PHE A 81 -7.29 -16.57 -2.78
C PHE A 81 -7.08 -15.37 -1.86
N GLN A 82 -8.05 -15.04 -0.99
CA GLN A 82 -7.88 -14.00 0.03
C GLN A 82 -6.69 -14.30 0.96
N LYS A 83 -6.43 -15.58 1.28
CA LYS A 83 -5.30 -15.96 2.14
C LYS A 83 -3.95 -15.78 1.44
N GLU A 84 -3.89 -16.01 0.13
CA GLU A 84 -2.69 -15.75 -0.67
C GLU A 84 -2.41 -14.24 -0.76
N VAL A 85 -3.45 -13.43 -0.97
CA VAL A 85 -3.34 -11.96 -0.92
C VAL A 85 -2.86 -11.51 0.46
N ALA A 86 -3.39 -12.09 1.53
CA ALA A 86 -2.95 -11.81 2.89
C ALA A 86 -1.48 -12.15 3.10
N ALA A 87 -1.03 -13.32 2.63
CA ALA A 87 0.36 -13.75 2.74
C ALA A 87 1.30 -12.82 1.97
N ALA A 88 0.96 -12.46 0.73
CA ALA A 88 1.74 -11.52 -0.08
C ALA A 88 1.83 -10.13 0.58
N ALA A 89 0.69 -9.56 0.98
CA ALA A 89 0.64 -8.27 1.65
C ALA A 89 1.39 -8.28 2.99
N GLY A 90 1.28 -9.35 3.76
CA GLY A 90 1.97 -9.53 5.02
C GLY A 90 3.48 -9.66 4.85
N GLY A 91 3.93 -10.43 3.86
CA GLY A 91 5.34 -10.61 3.53
C GLY A 91 6.02 -9.28 3.19
N PHE A 92 5.44 -8.51 2.26
CA PHE A 92 5.96 -7.17 1.93
C PHE A 92 5.73 -6.16 3.05
N GLY A 93 4.64 -6.28 3.81
CA GLY A 93 4.38 -5.48 5.00
C GLY A 93 5.49 -5.62 6.04
N ILE A 94 5.97 -6.84 6.29
CA ILE A 94 7.11 -7.06 7.18
C ILE A 94 8.36 -6.34 6.67
N LEU A 95 8.67 -6.43 5.37
CA LEU A 95 9.81 -5.72 4.78
C LEU A 95 9.69 -4.19 4.89
N GLY A 96 8.50 -3.64 4.64
CA GLY A 96 8.25 -2.21 4.78
C GLY A 96 8.43 -1.72 6.22
N ILE A 97 7.94 -2.48 7.20
CA ILE A 97 8.15 -2.19 8.63
C ILE A 97 9.64 -2.27 8.98
N LEU A 98 10.32 -3.37 8.62
CA LEU A 98 11.73 -3.58 8.92
C LEU A 98 12.64 -2.51 8.30
N SER A 99 12.20 -1.84 7.22
CA SER A 99 12.96 -0.76 6.60
C SER A 99 13.22 0.41 7.56
N SER A 100 12.40 0.64 8.60
CA SER A 100 12.70 1.68 9.61
C SER A 100 13.95 1.39 10.44
N TRP A 101 14.40 0.14 10.49
CA TRP A 101 15.61 -0.26 11.23
C TRP A 101 16.73 -0.75 10.31
N ILE A 102 16.40 -1.25 9.12
CA ILE A 102 17.35 -1.79 8.15
C ILE A 102 17.39 -0.87 6.94
N GLY A 103 18.46 -0.06 6.85
CA GLY A 103 18.69 0.89 5.75
C GLY A 103 19.35 0.27 4.51
N GLY A 104 19.88 1.12 3.63
CA GLY A 104 20.79 0.68 2.57
C GLY A 104 20.11 -0.12 1.46
N ASP A 105 20.73 -1.24 1.09
CA ASP A 105 20.21 -2.11 0.02
C ASP A 105 18.94 -2.86 0.43
N PHE A 106 18.63 -2.94 1.72
CA PHE A 106 17.34 -3.46 2.18
C PHE A 106 16.17 -2.58 1.71
N TRP A 107 16.32 -1.25 1.75
CA TRP A 107 15.32 -0.32 1.20
C TRP A 107 15.18 -0.52 -0.31
N THR A 108 16.29 -0.75 -0.99
CA THR A 108 16.32 -0.98 -2.44
C THR A 108 15.53 -2.23 -2.80
N ALA A 109 15.80 -3.36 -2.14
CA ALA A 109 15.10 -4.61 -2.35
C ALA A 109 13.61 -4.50 -2.01
N THR A 110 13.29 -3.86 -0.88
CA THR A 110 11.89 -3.66 -0.44
C THR A 110 11.13 -2.80 -1.42
N ALA A 111 11.69 -1.66 -1.84
CA ALA A 111 11.05 -0.74 -2.79
C ALA A 111 10.81 -1.42 -4.14
N ILE A 112 11.79 -2.13 -4.70
CA ILE A 112 11.65 -2.81 -5.99
C ILE A 112 10.59 -3.91 -5.91
N GLY A 113 10.68 -4.79 -4.89
CA GLY A 113 9.75 -5.90 -4.75
C GLY A 113 8.31 -5.45 -4.49
N ALA A 114 8.11 -4.49 -3.59
CA ALA A 114 6.78 -3.93 -3.32
C ALA A 114 6.22 -3.19 -4.53
N SER A 115 7.05 -2.44 -5.25
CA SER A 115 6.64 -1.74 -6.47
C SER A 115 6.17 -2.71 -7.56
N PHE A 116 6.89 -3.82 -7.75
CA PHE A 116 6.50 -4.87 -8.68
C PHE A 116 5.16 -5.51 -8.29
N MET A 117 5.00 -5.86 -7.01
CA MET A 117 3.76 -6.43 -6.50
C MET A 117 2.57 -5.50 -6.73
N TYR A 118 2.65 -4.27 -6.23
CA TYR A 118 1.57 -3.28 -6.38
C TYR A 118 1.24 -3.01 -7.84
N PHE A 119 2.26 -2.80 -8.69
CA PHE A 119 2.01 -2.51 -10.09
C PHE A 119 1.25 -3.66 -10.77
N LEU A 120 1.63 -4.92 -10.53
CA LEU A 120 0.90 -6.07 -11.09
C LEU A 120 -0.52 -6.22 -10.52
N MET A 121 -0.74 -5.92 -9.24
CA MET A 121 -2.08 -5.89 -8.65
C MET A 121 -2.96 -4.81 -9.32
N GLY A 122 -2.42 -3.61 -9.51
CA GLY A 122 -3.06 -2.51 -10.24
C GLY A 122 -3.39 -2.87 -11.68
N ILE A 123 -2.47 -3.52 -12.40
CA ILE A 123 -2.75 -4.04 -13.75
C ILE A 123 -3.85 -5.11 -13.72
N GLY A 124 -3.86 -5.98 -12.70
CA GLY A 124 -4.93 -6.96 -12.47
C GLY A 124 -6.31 -6.30 -12.36
N HIS A 125 -6.41 -5.23 -11.57
CA HIS A 125 -7.62 -4.43 -11.45
C HIS A 125 -8.06 -3.82 -12.80
N VAL A 126 -7.13 -3.20 -13.54
CA VAL A 126 -7.42 -2.62 -14.87
C VAL A 126 -7.96 -3.70 -15.83
N LEU A 127 -7.30 -4.85 -15.88
CA LEU A 127 -7.69 -5.95 -16.76
C LEU A 127 -9.07 -6.49 -16.40
N ASP A 128 -9.38 -6.63 -15.12
CA ASP A 128 -10.70 -7.05 -14.66
C ASP A 128 -11.77 -6.03 -15.06
N ILE A 129 -11.56 -4.73 -14.76
CA ILE A 129 -12.48 -3.65 -15.15
C ILE A 129 -12.76 -3.66 -16.66
N VAL A 130 -11.72 -3.80 -17.49
CA VAL A 130 -11.87 -3.79 -18.94
C VAL A 130 -12.71 -4.99 -19.42
N LYS A 131 -12.45 -6.19 -18.89
CA LYS A 131 -13.05 -7.45 -19.33
C LYS A 131 -14.46 -7.67 -18.76
N THR A 132 -14.68 -7.39 -17.48
CA THR A 132 -15.89 -7.79 -16.74
C THR A 132 -16.76 -6.60 -16.34
N LYS A 133 -16.27 -5.37 -16.52
CA LYS A 133 -16.91 -4.13 -16.03
C LYS A 133 -17.10 -4.12 -14.51
N ASN A 134 -16.28 -4.88 -13.77
CA ASN A 134 -16.28 -4.89 -12.32
C ASN A 134 -15.80 -3.55 -11.76
N THR A 135 -16.72 -2.66 -11.42
CA THR A 135 -16.44 -1.32 -10.86
C THR A 135 -16.67 -1.26 -9.35
N TYR A 136 -16.58 -2.39 -8.65
CA TYR A 136 -16.72 -2.43 -7.20
C TYR A 136 -15.65 -1.58 -6.50
N ILE A 137 -15.96 -1.08 -5.30
CA ILE A 137 -15.20 -0.01 -4.64
C ILE A 137 -13.74 -0.39 -4.33
N TYR A 138 -13.46 -1.66 -4.02
CA TYR A 138 -12.09 -2.13 -3.80
C TYR A 138 -11.43 -2.68 -5.08
N ASN A 139 -12.11 -2.64 -6.23
CA ASN A 139 -11.55 -2.99 -7.54
C ASN A 139 -11.23 -1.76 -8.39
N ALA A 140 -12.14 -0.78 -8.42
CA ALA A 140 -12.04 0.44 -9.24
C ALA A 140 -11.93 1.73 -8.41
N GLY A 141 -11.79 1.62 -7.08
CA GLY A 141 -11.62 2.76 -6.18
C GLY A 141 -10.17 3.03 -5.83
N SER A 142 -9.93 3.50 -4.60
CA SER A 142 -8.63 4.04 -4.18
C SER A 142 -7.46 3.07 -4.35
N VAL A 143 -7.71 1.77 -4.13
CA VAL A 143 -6.69 0.70 -4.19
C VAL A 143 -6.07 0.62 -5.58
N LEU A 144 -6.88 0.64 -6.65
CA LEU A 144 -6.39 0.66 -8.04
C LEU A 144 -5.40 1.80 -8.28
N TYR A 145 -5.75 3.02 -7.84
CA TYR A 145 -4.89 4.19 -8.05
C TYR A 145 -3.61 4.09 -7.23
N THR A 146 -3.70 3.67 -5.97
CA THR A 146 -2.50 3.52 -5.13
C THR A 146 -1.59 2.40 -5.64
N ASP A 147 -2.15 1.30 -6.12
CA ASP A 147 -1.40 0.16 -6.68
C ASP A 147 -0.61 0.57 -7.93
N LEU A 148 -1.09 1.55 -8.69
CA LEU A 148 -0.39 2.07 -9.87
C LEU A 148 0.55 3.24 -9.54
N LEU A 149 0.19 4.12 -8.60
CA LEU A 149 0.93 5.37 -8.32
C LEU A 149 2.00 5.22 -7.25
N VAL A 150 1.76 4.46 -6.18
CA VAL A 150 2.75 4.24 -5.10
C VAL A 150 4.05 3.63 -5.64
N PRO A 151 4.03 2.65 -6.57
CA PRO A 151 5.25 2.16 -7.21
C PRO A 151 6.05 3.25 -7.92
N VAL A 152 5.38 4.14 -8.65
CA VAL A 152 6.05 5.24 -9.36
C VAL A 152 6.74 6.16 -8.37
N VAL A 153 6.06 6.51 -7.27
CA VAL A 153 6.63 7.36 -6.21
C VAL A 153 7.80 6.66 -5.51
N LEU A 154 7.66 5.39 -5.14
CA LEU A 154 8.72 4.62 -4.49
C LEU A 154 9.97 4.51 -5.36
N ILE A 155 9.81 4.17 -6.64
CA ILE A 155 10.94 4.05 -7.56
C ILE A 155 11.59 5.41 -7.84
N ALA A 156 10.80 6.47 -8.02
CA ALA A 156 11.34 7.82 -8.19
C ALA A 156 12.16 8.26 -6.96
N LEU A 157 11.61 8.09 -5.75
CA LEU A 157 12.30 8.41 -4.50
C LEU A 157 13.55 7.55 -4.31
N LEU A 158 13.50 6.25 -4.64
CA LEU A 158 14.65 5.37 -4.57
C LEU A 158 15.78 5.82 -5.51
N ILE A 159 15.44 6.19 -6.74
CA ILE A 159 16.42 6.70 -7.72
C ILE A 159 17.08 7.98 -7.18
N LEU A 160 16.28 8.95 -6.73
CA LEU A 160 16.79 10.20 -6.16
C LEU A 160 17.70 9.96 -4.95
N TRP A 161 17.29 9.06 -4.05
CA TRP A 161 18.06 8.69 -2.87
C TRP A 161 19.40 8.04 -3.23
N LYS A 162 19.41 7.14 -4.22
CA LYS A 162 20.64 6.51 -4.74
C LYS A 162 21.56 7.53 -5.45
N MET A 163 21.00 8.61 -5.99
CA MET A 163 21.77 9.72 -6.57
C MET A 163 22.32 10.70 -5.50
N GLY A 164 21.98 10.51 -4.22
CA GLY A 164 22.49 11.31 -3.10
C GLY A 164 21.70 12.58 -2.79
N TYR A 165 20.49 12.72 -3.36
CA TYR A 165 19.54 13.78 -3.00
C TYR A 165 18.84 13.49 -1.66
#